data_AF-A0A2S8WRY5-F1
#
_entry.id   AF-A0A2S8WRY5-F1
#
_cell.length_a   1.000
_cell.length_b   1.000
_cell.length_c   1.000
_cell.angle_alpha   90.00
_cell.angle_beta   90.00
_cell.angle_gamma   90.00
#
_symmetry.space_group_name_H-M   'P 1'
#
loop_
_entity.id
_entity.type
_entity.pdbx_description
1 polymer ?
#
loop_
_entity_poly.entity_id
_entity_poly.type
_entity_poly.pdbx_seq_one_letter_code
_entity_poly.pdbx_strand_id
1 'polypeptide(L)'
;MDAELGASLGIGRVPAGTYLATGAEQVPIAGTFEHPDDGRDATLSGAALGIAADQNAFDSCWVRFWPPAGNPLELLSIPVTANHGASEAVQWNSSLGRIFNPPEAFHALPLTELTIAAAAISAVLALTSVRLRRLELASARHIGVTGPDLVGVTLAETTIWLVPACVIALSTFAFLAAWQNPDPLLAAWFAGARVVGAAAAAWWITAGIATALIREAHLVRYFQQR
;
A
#
# COMPACT_ATOMS: atom_id res chain seq x y z
N MET A 1 37.61 -22.60 -23.61
CA MET A 1 37.21 -22.69 -22.19
C MET A 1 36.54 -24.04 -21.99
N ASP A 2 36.98 -24.84 -21.03
CA ASP A 2 36.39 -26.16 -20.80
C ASP A 2 34.91 -26.03 -20.42
N ALA A 3 34.06 -26.83 -21.06
CA ALA A 3 32.61 -26.70 -20.92
C ALA A 3 32.11 -26.99 -19.50
N GLU A 4 32.90 -27.71 -18.71
CA GLU A 4 32.67 -28.00 -17.29
C GLU A 4 33.02 -26.81 -16.40
N LEU A 5 34.11 -26.10 -16.71
CA LEU A 5 34.51 -24.86 -16.02
C LEU A 5 33.47 -23.76 -16.25
N GLY A 6 32.98 -23.60 -17.48
CA GLY A 6 31.91 -22.64 -17.81
C GLY A 6 30.63 -22.88 -17.02
N ALA A 7 30.20 -24.14 -16.93
CA ALA A 7 29.03 -24.51 -16.14
C ALA A 7 29.22 -24.22 -14.64
N SER A 8 30.41 -24.47 -14.08
CA SER A 8 30.72 -24.15 -12.68
C SER A 8 30.68 -22.64 -12.36
N LEU A 9 30.89 -21.80 -13.37
CA LEU A 9 30.83 -20.34 -13.28
C LEU A 9 29.43 -19.79 -13.61
N GLY A 10 28.44 -20.65 -13.86
CA GLY A 10 27.09 -20.24 -14.26
C GLY A 10 27.01 -19.70 -15.69
N ILE A 11 28.00 -20.01 -16.54
CA ILE A 11 28.06 -19.59 -17.93
C ILE A 11 27.30 -20.61 -18.79
N GLY A 12 26.19 -20.15 -19.38
CA GLY A 12 25.39 -20.85 -20.37
C GLY A 12 26.11 -21.03 -21.71
N ARG A 13 25.72 -22.07 -22.44
CA ARG A 13 26.25 -22.38 -23.77
C ARG A 13 25.50 -21.60 -24.84
N VAL A 14 26.25 -21.16 -25.86
CA VAL A 14 25.73 -20.46 -27.03
C VAL A 14 26.14 -21.25 -28.28
N PRO A 15 25.33 -21.30 -29.35
CA PRO A 15 25.71 -21.96 -30.59
C PRO A 15 27.02 -21.43 -31.16
N ALA A 16 27.82 -22.33 -31.75
CA ALA A 16 29.04 -21.93 -32.45
C ALA A 16 28.71 -20.95 -33.60
N GLY A 17 29.54 -19.93 -33.79
CA GLY A 17 29.30 -18.89 -34.78
C GLY A 17 28.29 -17.83 -34.34
N THR A 18 28.09 -17.65 -33.03
CA THR A 18 27.32 -16.52 -32.49
C THR A 18 28.25 -15.35 -32.21
N TYR A 19 27.88 -14.17 -32.71
CA TYR A 19 28.68 -12.96 -32.64
C TYR A 19 27.85 -11.78 -32.12
N LEU A 20 28.49 -10.87 -31.38
CA LEU A 20 27.90 -9.57 -31.06
C LEU A 20 27.87 -8.70 -32.32
N ALA A 21 26.71 -8.10 -32.58
CA ALA A 21 26.53 -7.17 -33.69
C ALA A 21 27.08 -5.78 -33.32
N THR A 22 28.40 -5.63 -33.29
CA THR A 22 29.10 -4.37 -33.01
C THR A 22 29.73 -3.82 -34.29
N GLY A 23 29.04 -2.92 -35.00
CA GLY A 23 29.62 -2.20 -36.15
C GLY A 23 30.23 -3.13 -37.22
N ALA A 24 31.45 -2.81 -37.67
CA ALA A 24 32.14 -3.50 -38.77
C ALA A 24 32.87 -4.81 -38.36
N GLU A 25 33.03 -5.07 -37.06
CA GLU A 25 33.82 -6.21 -36.56
C GLU A 25 32.95 -7.17 -35.74
N GLN A 26 32.98 -8.45 -36.11
CA GLN A 26 32.22 -9.50 -35.43
C GLN A 26 32.98 -10.01 -34.21
N VAL A 27 32.46 -9.75 -33.01
CA VAL A 27 33.07 -10.23 -31.77
C VAL A 27 32.42 -11.56 -31.36
N PRO A 28 33.17 -12.69 -31.31
CA PRO A 28 32.60 -13.99 -30.95
C PRO A 28 32.15 -14.04 -29.49
N ILE A 29 30.96 -14.58 -29.24
CA ILE A 29 30.42 -14.75 -27.89
C ILE A 29 30.90 -16.08 -27.30
N ALA A 30 31.58 -16.02 -26.16
CA ALA A 30 32.08 -17.22 -25.46
C ALA A 30 30.99 -17.96 -24.64
N GLY A 31 29.93 -17.25 -24.23
CA GLY A 31 28.84 -17.80 -23.42
C GLY A 31 27.86 -16.72 -22.97
N THR A 32 26.81 -17.14 -22.27
CA THR A 32 25.83 -16.25 -21.61
C THR A 32 25.84 -16.48 -20.10
N PHE A 33 25.30 -15.57 -19.30
CA PHE A 33 25.07 -15.80 -17.87
C PHE A 33 23.65 -15.34 -17.53
N GLU A 34 23.06 -15.93 -16.48
CA GLU A 34 21.75 -15.47 -16.00
C GLU A 34 21.92 -14.24 -15.10
N HIS A 35 21.07 -13.24 -15.33
CA HIS A 35 20.94 -12.07 -14.46
C HIS A 35 19.49 -12.01 -13.96
N PRO A 36 19.16 -12.74 -12.87
CA PRO A 36 17.80 -12.79 -12.36
C PRO A 36 17.36 -11.43 -11.80
N ASP A 37 16.06 -11.19 -11.76
CA ASP A 37 15.48 -10.00 -11.12
C ASP A 37 15.46 -10.15 -9.59
N ASP A 38 16.67 -10.18 -9.01
CA ASP A 38 16.92 -10.38 -7.58
C ASP A 38 17.33 -9.07 -6.88
N GLY A 39 17.03 -7.91 -7.48
CA GLY A 39 17.39 -6.58 -6.98
C GLY A 39 18.82 -6.13 -7.24
N ARG A 40 19.57 -6.85 -8.10
CA ARG A 40 20.79 -6.34 -8.74
C ARG A 40 20.46 -5.24 -9.73
N ASP A 41 21.44 -4.39 -10.05
CA ASP A 41 21.28 -3.34 -11.04
C ASP A 41 20.79 -3.92 -12.39
N ALA A 42 19.64 -3.45 -12.84
CA ALA A 42 18.98 -3.92 -14.06
C ALA A 42 19.69 -3.44 -15.33
N THR A 43 20.51 -2.39 -15.26
CA THR A 43 21.27 -1.86 -16.41
C THR A 43 22.23 -2.88 -16.99
N LEU A 44 22.62 -3.89 -16.19
CA LEU A 44 23.53 -4.96 -16.63
C LEU A 44 22.85 -6.23 -17.12
N SER A 45 21.52 -6.28 -17.13
CA SER A 45 20.76 -7.44 -17.61
C SER A 45 21.05 -7.83 -19.07
N GLY A 46 21.70 -6.94 -19.84
CA GLY A 46 22.20 -7.20 -21.19
C GLY A 46 23.66 -6.81 -21.41
N ALA A 47 24.46 -6.67 -20.34
CA ALA A 47 25.86 -6.27 -20.47
C ALA A 47 26.70 -7.40 -21.09
N ALA A 48 27.55 -7.04 -22.05
CA ALA A 48 28.59 -7.92 -22.55
C ALA A 48 29.84 -7.78 -21.67
N LEU A 49 30.38 -8.90 -21.19
CA LEU A 49 31.59 -8.93 -20.38
C LEU A 49 32.79 -9.28 -21.26
N GLY A 50 33.75 -8.35 -21.34
CA GLY A 50 35.06 -8.57 -21.94
C GLY A 50 36.13 -8.72 -20.86
N ILE A 51 37.12 -9.58 -21.08
CA ILE A 51 38.32 -9.63 -20.25
C ILE A 51 39.31 -8.62 -20.83
N ALA A 52 39.56 -7.54 -20.11
CA ALA A 52 40.58 -6.56 -20.45
C ALA A 52 41.76 -6.69 -19.46
N ALA A 53 42.98 -6.78 -20.00
CA ALA A 53 44.21 -6.65 -19.22
C ALA A 53 44.82 -5.29 -19.53
N ASP A 54 44.21 -4.23 -19.00
CA ASP A 54 44.62 -2.85 -19.19
C ASP A 54 44.90 -2.19 -17.83
N GLN A 55 45.82 -1.22 -17.80
CA GLN A 55 46.14 -0.39 -16.63
C GLN A 55 45.34 0.92 -16.61
N ASN A 56 44.51 1.17 -17.62
CA ASN A 56 43.59 2.30 -17.65
C ASN A 56 42.53 2.21 -16.54
N ALA A 57 42.04 3.38 -16.10
CA ALA A 57 41.00 3.46 -15.09
C ALA A 57 39.67 2.93 -15.63
N PHE A 58 38.94 2.18 -14.80
CA PHE A 58 37.58 1.74 -15.06
C PHE A 58 36.57 2.69 -14.41
N ASP A 59 35.36 2.76 -14.97
CA ASP A 59 34.28 3.61 -14.44
C ASP A 59 33.76 3.15 -13.08
N SER A 60 33.87 1.84 -12.78
CA SER A 60 33.45 1.28 -11.50
C SER A 60 34.33 0.10 -11.07
N CYS A 61 34.48 -0.07 -9.76
CA CYS A 61 35.16 -1.21 -9.15
C CYS A 61 34.16 -1.96 -8.28
N TRP A 62 33.99 -3.26 -8.52
CA TRP A 62 33.14 -4.11 -7.69
C TRP A 62 33.97 -5.15 -6.98
N VAL A 63 33.51 -5.50 -5.79
CA VAL A 63 34.19 -6.48 -4.96
C VAL A 63 33.16 -7.32 -4.24
N ARG A 64 33.49 -8.59 -4.01
CA ARG A 64 32.68 -9.50 -3.22
C ARG A 64 33.49 -9.88 -1.98
N PHE A 65 32.92 -9.66 -0.80
CA PHE A 65 33.53 -10.04 0.46
C PHE A 65 32.82 -11.25 1.06
N TRP A 66 33.59 -12.26 1.47
CA TRP A 66 33.13 -13.36 2.30
C TRP A 66 34.30 -13.90 3.12
N PRO A 67 34.21 -13.98 4.47
CA PRO A 67 33.14 -13.45 5.33
C PRO A 67 33.14 -11.91 5.37
N PRO A 68 32.04 -11.26 5.78
CA PRO A 68 31.97 -9.81 5.86
C PRO A 68 32.98 -9.27 6.89
N ALA A 69 34.00 -8.56 6.41
CA ALA A 69 34.94 -7.84 7.25
C ALA A 69 34.27 -6.63 7.91
N GLY A 70 34.84 -6.12 9.01
CA GLY A 70 34.24 -5.04 9.80
C GLY A 70 34.07 -3.69 9.08
N ASN A 71 34.78 -3.46 7.96
CA ASN A 71 34.65 -2.23 7.17
C ASN A 71 34.96 -2.46 5.66
N PRO A 72 34.02 -2.94 4.84
CA PRO A 72 34.23 -3.19 3.41
C PRO A 72 34.43 -1.92 2.58
N LEU A 73 33.96 -0.77 3.08
CA LEU A 73 34.02 0.53 2.39
C LEU A 73 35.44 1.09 2.32
N GLU A 74 36.24 0.84 3.36
CA GLU A 74 37.64 1.27 3.42
C GLU A 74 38.49 0.59 2.35
N LEU A 75 38.25 -0.70 2.09
CA LEU A 75 38.95 -1.45 1.04
C LEU A 75 38.58 -0.97 -0.38
N LEU A 76 37.33 -0.53 -0.58
CA LEU A 76 36.85 0.01 -1.85
C LEU A 76 37.44 1.39 -2.17
N SER A 77 37.97 2.11 -1.18
CA SER A 77 38.60 3.41 -1.40
C SER A 77 40.03 3.33 -1.96
N ILE A 78 40.71 2.19 -1.81
CA ILE A 78 42.09 1.96 -2.26
C ILE A 78 42.25 2.05 -3.80
N PRO A 79 41.38 1.43 -4.62
CA PRO A 79 41.51 1.48 -6.08
C PRO A 79 40.99 2.79 -6.71
N VAL A 80 40.45 3.73 -5.93
CA VAL A 80 39.87 4.97 -6.47
C VAL A 80 40.99 5.98 -6.79
N THR A 81 41.03 6.46 -8.03
CA THR A 81 41.96 7.53 -8.40
C THR A 81 41.46 8.88 -7.89
N ALA A 82 42.33 9.68 -7.27
CA ALA A 82 41.98 10.89 -6.52
C ALA A 82 41.37 12.05 -7.34
N ASN A 83 41.18 11.88 -8.65
CA ASN A 83 40.82 12.96 -9.57
C ASN A 83 39.33 12.96 -9.96
N HIS A 84 38.49 12.15 -9.34
CA HIS A 84 37.04 12.12 -9.57
C HIS A 84 36.32 12.49 -8.28
N GLY A 85 35.25 13.29 -8.39
CA GLY A 85 34.44 13.74 -7.25
C GLY A 85 33.91 12.59 -6.40
N ALA A 86 33.32 12.93 -5.25
CA ALA A 86 32.85 12.01 -4.20
C ALA A 86 32.45 10.62 -4.73
N SER A 87 33.28 9.62 -4.45
CA SER A 87 33.01 8.23 -4.81
C SER A 87 32.02 7.64 -3.80
N GLU A 88 30.84 7.27 -4.26
CA GLU A 88 29.81 6.66 -3.43
C GLU A 88 29.82 5.13 -3.63
N ALA A 89 29.99 4.40 -2.53
CA ALA A 89 29.88 2.96 -2.55
C ALA A 89 28.42 2.55 -2.41
N VAL A 90 27.87 1.92 -3.45
CA VAL A 90 26.49 1.44 -3.46
C VAL A 90 26.48 -0.08 -3.38
N GLN A 91 25.51 -0.62 -2.65
CA GLN A 91 25.30 -2.05 -2.56
C GLN A 91 24.74 -2.59 -3.90
N TRP A 92 25.49 -3.51 -4.52
CA TRP A 92 25.17 -4.09 -5.83
C TRP A 92 23.77 -4.73 -5.90
N ASN A 93 23.40 -5.47 -4.86
CA ASN A 93 22.06 -6.04 -4.71
C ASN A 93 21.43 -5.48 -3.44
N SER A 94 20.61 -4.44 -3.58
CA SER A 94 19.96 -3.76 -2.45
C SER A 94 18.85 -4.61 -1.81
N SER A 95 18.21 -5.48 -2.59
CA SER A 95 17.13 -6.35 -2.09
C SER A 95 17.66 -7.56 -1.31
N LEU A 96 18.94 -7.92 -1.50
CA LEU A 96 19.56 -9.15 -1.00
C LEU A 96 18.79 -10.42 -1.43
N GLY A 97 18.12 -10.37 -2.58
CA GLY A 97 17.26 -11.45 -3.09
C GLY A 97 15.88 -11.50 -2.44
N ARG A 98 15.45 -10.47 -1.72
CA ARG A 98 14.08 -10.36 -1.22
C ARG A 98 13.14 -9.96 -2.35
N ILE A 99 12.13 -10.78 -2.58
CA ILE A 99 11.07 -10.50 -3.55
C ILE A 99 9.92 -9.83 -2.78
N PHE A 100 9.54 -8.62 -3.19
CA PHE A 100 8.36 -7.96 -2.65
C PHE A 100 7.11 -8.54 -3.32
N ASN A 101 6.16 -9.05 -2.52
CA ASN A 101 4.89 -9.60 -2.99
C ASN A 101 3.74 -8.63 -2.65
N PRO A 102 3.32 -7.74 -3.59
CA PRO A 102 2.34 -6.71 -3.29
C PRO A 102 0.97 -7.23 -2.81
N PRO A 103 0.40 -8.31 -3.40
CA PRO A 103 -0.85 -8.90 -2.92
C PRO A 103 -0.81 -9.30 -1.44
N GLU A 104 0.23 -9.99 -1.00
CA GLU A 104 0.35 -10.42 0.41
C GLU A 104 0.46 -9.23 1.36
N ALA A 105 1.25 -8.22 0.98
CA ALA A 105 1.38 -7.00 1.76
C ALA A 105 0.04 -6.25 1.89
N PHE A 106 -0.76 -6.19 0.81
CA PHE A 106 -2.08 -5.56 0.84
C PHE A 106 -3.08 -6.33 1.70
N HIS A 107 -3.09 -7.67 1.60
CA HIS A 107 -3.96 -8.52 2.41
C HIS A 107 -3.61 -8.52 3.91
N ALA A 108 -2.37 -8.20 4.25
CA ALA A 108 -1.94 -8.04 5.64
C ALA A 108 -2.44 -6.74 6.29
N LEU A 109 -2.93 -5.77 5.52
CA LEU A 109 -3.48 -4.54 6.08
C LEU A 109 -4.83 -4.83 6.78
N PRO A 110 -5.05 -4.35 8.02
CA PRO A 110 -6.27 -4.60 8.82
C PRO A 110 -7.47 -3.76 8.37
N LEU A 111 -7.67 -3.67 7.06
CA LEU A 111 -8.65 -2.81 6.42
C LEU A 111 -10.10 -3.19 6.73
N THR A 112 -10.37 -4.50 6.84
CA THR A 112 -11.69 -5.02 7.19
C THR A 112 -12.04 -4.68 8.64
N GLU A 113 -11.09 -4.87 9.56
CA GLU A 113 -11.25 -4.58 10.99
C GLU A 113 -11.53 -3.10 11.23
N LEU A 114 -10.76 -2.21 10.58
CA LEU A 114 -10.99 -0.77 10.63
C LEU A 114 -12.38 -0.38 10.11
N THR A 115 -12.83 -1.03 9.03
CA THR A 115 -14.18 -0.79 8.46
C THR A 115 -15.27 -1.20 9.44
N ILE A 116 -15.14 -2.38 10.07
CA ILE A 116 -16.09 -2.89 11.07
C ILE A 116 -16.10 -1.98 12.30
N ALA A 117 -14.93 -1.56 12.79
CA ALA A 117 -14.81 -0.66 13.93
C ALA A 117 -15.50 0.69 13.66
N ALA A 118 -15.28 1.30 12.49
CA ALA A 118 -15.93 2.54 12.11
C ALA A 118 -17.47 2.40 12.02
N ALA A 119 -17.95 1.30 11.45
CA ALA A 119 -19.38 0.99 11.39
C ALA A 119 -19.99 0.81 12.79
N ALA A 120 -19.30 0.11 13.69
CA ALA A 120 -19.74 -0.10 15.07
C ALA A 120 -19.82 1.22 15.85
N ILE A 121 -18.80 2.08 15.75
CA ILE A 121 -18.79 3.40 16.39
C ILE A 121 -19.96 4.24 15.87
N SER A 122 -20.18 4.27 14.55
CA SER A 122 -21.28 4.99 13.93
C SER A 122 -22.65 4.50 14.41
N ALA A 123 -22.84 3.17 14.51
CA ALA A 123 -24.07 2.59 15.03
C ALA A 123 -24.33 2.98 16.50
N VAL A 124 -23.30 2.97 17.35
CA VAL A 124 -23.41 3.39 18.76
C VAL A 124 -23.82 4.86 18.85
N LEU A 125 -23.23 5.74 18.04
CA LEU A 125 -23.59 7.17 18.00
C LEU A 125 -25.02 7.38 17.52
N ALA A 126 -25.45 6.68 16.46
CA ALA A 126 -26.82 6.73 15.96
C ALA A 126 -27.83 6.28 17.01
N LEU A 127 -27.56 5.16 17.69
CA LEU A 127 -28.38 4.65 18.77
C LEU A 127 -28.47 5.66 19.92
N THR A 128 -27.34 6.26 20.30
CA THR A 128 -27.28 7.25 21.38
C THR A 128 -28.11 8.48 21.03
N SER A 129 -27.99 8.99 19.80
CA SER A 129 -28.80 10.11 19.29
C SER A 129 -30.31 9.84 19.43
N VAL A 130 -30.78 8.66 18.99
CA VAL A 130 -32.19 8.27 19.14
C VAL A 130 -32.60 8.09 20.61
N ARG A 131 -31.72 7.52 21.43
CA ARG A 131 -31.98 7.28 22.87
C ARG A 131 -32.13 8.58 23.65
N LEU A 132 -31.34 9.60 23.32
CA LEU A 132 -31.45 10.93 23.91
C LEU A 132 -32.79 11.59 23.58
N ARG A 133 -33.35 11.32 22.40
CA ARG A 133 -34.60 11.91 21.89
C ARG A 133 -35.83 11.04 22.06
N ARG A 134 -35.71 9.89 22.73
CA ARG A 134 -36.79 8.89 22.86
C ARG A 134 -38.11 9.43 23.43
N LEU A 135 -38.05 10.46 24.28
CA LEU A 135 -39.24 11.08 24.87
C LEU A 135 -40.01 11.92 23.86
N GLU A 136 -39.30 12.72 23.06
CA GLU A 136 -39.88 13.48 21.95
C GLU A 136 -40.57 12.52 20.97
N LEU A 137 -39.86 11.45 20.59
CA LEU A 137 -40.34 10.43 19.66
C LEU A 137 -41.55 9.64 20.21
N ALA A 138 -41.56 9.32 21.51
CA ALA A 138 -42.71 8.67 22.15
C ALA A 138 -43.93 9.59 22.25
N SER A 139 -43.72 10.89 22.53
CA SER A 139 -44.79 11.88 22.60
C SER A 139 -45.42 12.14 21.23
N ALA A 140 -44.62 12.21 20.16
CA ALA A 140 -45.10 12.30 18.78
C ALA A 140 -45.99 11.10 18.42
N ARG A 141 -45.59 9.89 18.84
CA ARG A 141 -46.40 8.68 18.63
C ARG A 141 -47.72 8.72 19.38
N HIS A 142 -47.74 9.27 20.61
CA HIS A 142 -48.97 9.42 21.41
C HIS A 142 -49.99 10.38 20.78
N ILE A 143 -49.51 11.44 20.09
CA ILE A 143 -50.36 12.40 19.36
C ILE A 143 -50.80 11.82 17.99
N GLY A 144 -50.45 10.56 17.69
CA GLY A 144 -50.95 9.83 16.51
C GLY A 144 -50.05 9.88 15.28
N VAL A 145 -48.80 10.37 15.39
CA VAL A 145 -47.83 10.30 14.28
C VAL A 145 -47.53 8.84 13.94
N THR A 146 -47.61 8.48 12.66
CA THR A 146 -47.40 7.10 12.24
C THR A 146 -45.92 6.70 12.40
N GLY A 147 -45.68 5.41 12.64
CA GLY A 147 -44.32 4.86 12.73
C GLY A 147 -43.41 5.19 11.53
N PRO A 148 -43.84 4.98 10.26
CA PRO A 148 -43.01 5.30 9.10
C PRO A 148 -42.73 6.80 8.96
N ASP A 149 -43.69 7.68 9.27
CA ASP A 149 -43.46 9.13 9.22
C ASP A 149 -42.40 9.56 10.23
N LEU A 150 -42.43 8.98 11.44
CA LEU A 150 -41.45 9.26 12.48
C LEU A 150 -40.03 8.81 12.09
N VAL A 151 -39.91 7.65 11.43
CA VAL A 151 -38.64 7.16 10.87
C VAL A 151 -38.16 8.10 9.77
N GLY A 152 -39.05 8.52 8.86
CA GLY A 152 -38.73 9.44 7.78
C GLY A 152 -38.19 10.77 8.30
N VAL A 153 -38.86 11.38 9.28
CA VAL A 153 -38.43 12.64 9.90
C VAL A 153 -37.06 12.47 10.59
N THR A 154 -36.88 11.39 11.36
CA THR A 154 -35.62 11.16 12.10
C THR A 154 -34.45 10.92 11.14
N LEU A 155 -34.68 10.16 10.06
CA LEU A 155 -33.66 9.96 9.03
C LEU A 155 -33.33 11.26 8.30
N ALA A 156 -34.34 12.06 7.95
CA ALA A 156 -34.12 13.36 7.29
C ALA A 156 -33.28 14.29 8.19
N GLU A 157 -33.64 14.41 9.46
CA GLU A 157 -32.93 15.27 10.40
C GLU A 157 -31.49 14.83 10.67
N THR A 158 -31.26 13.54 10.86
CA THR A 158 -29.90 13.02 11.06
C THR A 158 -29.05 13.13 9.80
N THR A 159 -29.67 13.07 8.62
CA THR A 159 -28.98 13.24 7.33
C THR A 159 -28.42 14.66 7.15
N ILE A 160 -29.06 15.69 7.72
CA ILE A 160 -28.59 17.09 7.67
C ILE A 160 -27.16 17.22 8.22
N TRP A 161 -26.82 16.45 9.26
CA TRP A 161 -25.50 16.49 9.90
C TRP A 161 -24.57 15.38 9.39
N LEU A 162 -25.13 14.23 8.99
CA LEU A 162 -24.36 13.12 8.44
C LEU A 162 -23.69 13.48 7.12
N VAL A 163 -24.40 14.16 6.22
CA VAL A 163 -23.87 14.51 4.88
C VAL A 163 -22.62 15.41 4.98
N PRO A 164 -22.62 16.53 5.72
CA PRO A 164 -21.42 17.33 5.94
C PRO A 164 -20.27 16.52 6.54
N ALA A 165 -20.54 15.64 7.51
CA ALA A 165 -19.50 14.80 8.12
C ALA A 165 -18.87 13.84 7.09
N CYS A 166 -19.68 13.21 6.24
CA CYS A 166 -19.19 12.38 5.14
C CYS A 166 -18.38 13.18 4.12
N VAL A 167 -18.83 14.39 3.75
CA VAL A 167 -18.10 15.26 2.82
C VAL A 167 -16.72 15.63 3.37
N ILE A 168 -16.65 16.02 4.65
CA ILE A 168 -15.37 16.33 5.32
C ILE A 168 -14.46 15.09 5.29
N ALA A 169 -14.97 13.93 5.74
CA ALA A 169 -14.17 12.70 5.77
C ALA A 169 -13.64 12.29 4.39
N LEU A 170 -14.49 12.31 3.35
CA LEU A 170 -14.09 11.99 1.98
C LEU A 170 -13.07 12.97 1.42
N SER A 171 -13.18 14.26 1.77
CA SER A 171 -12.23 15.30 1.37
C SER A 171 -10.88 15.11 2.07
N THR A 172 -10.88 14.74 3.36
CA THR A 172 -9.65 14.39 4.09
C THR A 172 -8.98 13.17 3.46
N PHE A 173 -9.74 12.13 3.12
CA PHE A 173 -9.15 10.97 2.41
C PHE A 173 -8.64 11.34 1.02
N ALA A 174 -9.29 12.25 0.29
CA ALA A 174 -8.80 12.72 -1.00
C ALA A 174 -7.47 13.47 -0.86
N PHE A 175 -7.36 14.31 0.17
CA PHE A 175 -6.11 15.00 0.51
C PHE A 175 -5.00 14.01 0.87
N LEU A 176 -5.28 13.04 1.76
CA LEU A 176 -4.31 12.02 2.15
C LEU A 176 -3.91 11.11 0.98
N ALA A 177 -4.84 10.81 0.07
CA ALA A 177 -4.56 10.04 -1.12
C ALA A 177 -3.68 10.80 -2.13
N ALA A 178 -3.73 12.14 -2.13
CA ALA A 178 -2.89 12.98 -3.01
C ALA A 178 -1.53 13.32 -2.38
N TRP A 179 -1.45 13.37 -1.05
CA TRP A 179 -0.27 13.86 -0.35
C TRP A 179 0.82 12.79 -0.25
N GLN A 180 1.89 12.96 -1.02
CA GLN A 180 3.09 12.11 -0.98
C GLN A 180 2.83 10.61 -1.21
N ASN A 181 1.70 10.28 -1.83
CA ASN A 181 1.31 8.91 -2.09
C ASN A 181 1.81 8.47 -3.49
N PRO A 182 2.65 7.42 -3.58
CA PRO A 182 3.08 6.89 -4.87
C PRO A 182 1.97 6.12 -5.60
N ASP A 183 0.91 5.71 -4.91
CA ASP A 183 -0.19 4.94 -5.49
C ASP A 183 -1.17 5.80 -6.31
N PRO A 184 -1.91 5.20 -7.25
CA PRO A 184 -2.96 5.91 -7.99
C PRO A 184 -3.99 6.54 -7.04
N LEU A 185 -4.22 7.86 -7.21
CA LEU A 185 -5.11 8.67 -6.37
C LEU A 185 -6.47 8.01 -6.09
N LEU A 186 -7.14 7.52 -7.15
CA LEU A 186 -8.47 6.93 -7.03
C LEU A 186 -8.46 5.65 -6.21
N ALA A 187 -7.45 4.78 -6.38
CA ALA A 187 -7.37 3.52 -5.65
C ALA A 187 -7.18 3.75 -4.14
N ALA A 188 -6.26 4.65 -3.78
CA ALA A 188 -6.03 5.05 -2.40
C ALA A 188 -7.27 5.72 -1.78
N TRP A 189 -7.95 6.59 -2.54
CA TRP A 189 -9.18 7.23 -2.07
C TRP A 189 -10.32 6.24 -1.84
N PHE A 190 -10.54 5.28 -2.76
CA PHE A 190 -11.58 4.25 -2.62
C PHE A 190 -11.40 3.41 -1.35
N ALA A 191 -10.15 3.14 -0.95
CA ALA A 191 -9.86 2.41 0.27
C ALA A 191 -10.38 3.12 1.54
N GLY A 192 -10.38 4.46 1.57
CA GLY A 192 -10.99 5.25 2.64
C GLY A 192 -12.50 5.46 2.44
N ALA A 193 -12.94 5.68 1.21
CA ALA A 193 -14.35 5.95 0.88
C ALA A 193 -15.29 4.81 1.30
N ARG A 194 -14.88 3.55 1.17
CA ARG A 194 -15.66 2.40 1.67
C ARG A 194 -15.89 2.43 3.19
N VAL A 195 -14.96 2.96 3.97
CA VAL A 195 -15.07 3.07 5.42
C VAL A 195 -16.15 4.09 5.77
N VAL A 196 -16.12 5.24 5.08
CA VAL A 196 -17.17 6.27 5.20
C VAL A 196 -18.53 5.72 4.79
N GLY A 197 -18.60 4.99 3.67
CA GLY A 197 -19.83 4.36 3.19
C GLY A 197 -20.41 3.34 4.19
N ALA A 198 -19.56 2.47 4.75
CA ALA A 198 -19.97 1.49 5.75
C ALA A 198 -20.47 2.17 7.05
N ALA A 199 -19.78 3.22 7.51
CA ALA A 199 -20.20 4.00 8.67
C ALA A 199 -21.53 4.73 8.45
N ALA A 200 -21.74 5.33 7.27
CA ALA A 200 -22.99 6.01 6.93
C ALA A 200 -24.17 5.02 6.83
N ALA A 201 -23.95 3.86 6.20
CA ALA A 201 -24.96 2.80 6.14
C ALA A 201 -25.33 2.29 7.53
N ALA A 202 -24.33 2.03 8.39
CA ALA A 202 -24.55 1.60 9.77
C ALA A 202 -25.35 2.65 10.57
N TRP A 203 -25.10 3.95 10.35
CA TRP A 203 -25.86 5.03 10.95
C TRP A 203 -27.34 4.97 10.57
N TRP A 204 -27.65 4.96 9.27
CA TRP A 204 -29.04 4.96 8.79
C TRP A 204 -29.81 3.71 9.23
N ILE A 205 -29.19 2.54 9.10
CA ILE A 205 -29.80 1.27 9.53
C ILE A 205 -30.11 1.33 11.02
N THR A 206 -29.15 1.76 11.84
CA THR A 206 -29.32 1.79 13.29
C THR A 206 -30.34 2.85 13.72
N ALA A 207 -30.29 4.06 13.15
CA ALA A 207 -31.24 5.13 13.45
C ALA A 207 -32.67 4.74 13.05
N GLY A 208 -32.85 4.15 11.87
CA GLY A 208 -34.15 3.69 11.38
C GLY A 208 -34.74 2.59 12.26
N ILE A 209 -33.96 1.54 12.56
CA ILE A 209 -34.40 0.44 13.43
C ILE A 209 -34.69 0.95 14.84
N ALA A 210 -33.79 1.74 15.43
CA ALA A 210 -33.96 2.25 16.79
C ALA A 210 -35.23 3.11 16.91
N THR A 211 -35.54 3.94 15.91
CA THR A 211 -36.75 4.78 15.88
C THR A 211 -38.01 3.95 15.69
N ALA A 212 -37.98 2.96 14.78
CA ALA A 212 -39.12 2.07 14.53
C ALA A 212 -39.53 1.29 15.79
N LEU A 213 -38.56 0.92 16.63
CA LEU A 213 -38.75 0.19 17.88
C LEU A 213 -39.33 1.02 19.04
N ILE A 214 -39.37 2.36 18.93
CA ILE A 214 -39.95 3.21 19.99
C ILE A 214 -41.45 2.96 20.07
N ARG A 215 -41.97 2.60 21.25
CA ARG A 215 -43.41 2.35 21.45
C ARG A 215 -43.99 3.35 22.45
N GLU A 216 -45.25 3.70 22.22
CA GLU A 216 -46.04 4.60 23.08
C GLU A 216 -46.16 4.07 24.52
N ALA A 217 -46.36 2.75 24.69
CA ALA A 217 -46.54 2.10 25.99
C ALA A 217 -45.35 2.26 26.96
N HIS A 218 -44.20 2.76 26.50
CA HIS A 218 -43.03 3.01 27.33
C HIS A 218 -43.01 4.41 27.95
N LEU A 219 -43.98 5.28 27.64
CA LEU A 219 -44.00 6.68 28.10
C LEU A 219 -43.95 6.78 29.63
N VAL A 220 -44.81 6.05 30.35
CA VAL A 220 -44.81 6.01 31.82
C VAL A 220 -43.51 5.41 32.38
N ARG A 221 -42.96 4.39 31.73
CA ARG A 221 -41.68 3.76 32.14
C ARG A 221 -40.49 4.69 31.94
N TYR A 222 -40.47 5.47 30.86
CA TYR A 222 -39.43 6.45 30.61
C TYR A 222 -39.50 7.65 31.56
N PHE A 223 -40.70 8.02 32.02
CA PHE A 223 -40.87 9.01 33.08
C PHE A 223 -40.38 8.51 34.44
N GLN A 224 -40.53 7.21 34.75
CA GLN A 224 -40.09 6.62 36.02
C GLN A 224 -38.59 6.32 36.10
N GLN A 225 -37.88 6.22 34.97
CA GLN A 225 -36.42 6.01 34.90
C GLN A 225 -35.60 7.32 34.83
N ARG A 226 -36.24 8.45 35.17
CA ARG A 226 -35.59 9.76 35.27
C ARG A 226 -35.30 10.08 36.73
#